data_AF-A0A168S1V8-F1
#
_entry.id   AF-A0A168S1V8-F1
#
_cell.length_a   1.000
_cell.length_b   1.000
_cell.length_c   1.000
_cell.angle_alpha   90.00
_cell.angle_beta   90.00
_cell.angle_gamma   90.00
#
_symmetry.space_group_name_H-M   'P 1'
#
loop_
_entity.id
_entity.type
_entity.pdbx_description
1 polymer ?
#
loop_
_entity_poly.entity_id
_entity_poly.type
_entity_poly.pdbx_seq_one_letter_code
_entity_poly.pdbx_strand_id
1 'polypeptide(L)' 'MPQLNLDPWFLILCSTWLTYTVILQPKISFYLLPNNPVNKNNKLINTNPWTWPWT' A
#
# COMPACT_ATOMS: atom_id res chain seq x y z
N MET A 1 17.57 38.66 -10.40
CA MET A 1 17.39 37.36 -11.08
C MET A 1 15.91 36.98 -10.99
N PRO A 2 15.23 36.58 -12.08
CA PRO A 2 13.78 36.34 -12.09
C PRO A 2 13.32 35.17 -11.19
N GLN A 3 14.21 34.22 -10.88
CA GLN A 3 13.94 33.09 -9.98
C GLN A 3 13.77 33.50 -8.50
N LEU A 4 14.26 34.67 -8.10
CA LEU A 4 14.14 35.18 -6.73
C LEU A 4 12.79 35.86 -6.45
N ASN A 5 11.92 35.99 -7.46
CA ASN A 5 10.56 36.46 -7.21
C ASN A 5 9.77 35.36 -6.48
N LEU A 6 9.30 35.66 -5.26
CA LEU A 6 8.54 34.75 -4.40
C LEU A 6 7.07 34.59 -4.81
N ASP A 7 6.52 35.55 -5.55
CA ASP A 7 5.10 35.59 -5.93
C ASP A 7 4.59 34.30 -6.62
N PRO A 8 5.32 33.68 -7.58
CA PRO A 8 4.83 32.48 -8.25
C PRO A 8 5.12 31.17 -7.51
N TRP A 9 6.00 31.16 -6.50
CA TRP A 9 6.53 29.91 -5.92
C TRP A 9 5.46 29.04 -5.27
N PHE A 10 4.51 29.66 -4.57
CA PHE A 10 3.43 28.91 -3.92
C PHE A 10 2.58 28.15 -4.93
N LEU A 11 2.19 28.80 -6.04
CA LEU A 11 1.40 28.17 -7.10
C LEU A 11 2.18 27.07 -7.81
N ILE A 12 3.46 27.29 -8.08
CA ILE A 12 4.34 26.27 -8.68
C ILE A 12 4.44 25.06 -7.76
N LEU A 13 4.64 25.26 -6.46
CA LEU A 13 4.70 24.17 -5.49
C LEU A 13 3.37 23.40 -5.46
N CYS A 14 2.23 24.07 -5.27
CA CYS A 14 0.92 23.40 -5.28
C CYS A 14 0.66 22.62 -6.57
N SER A 15 0.94 23.20 -7.74
CA SER A 15 0.72 22.56 -9.05
C SER A 15 1.61 21.35 -9.26
N THR A 16 2.89 21.44 -8.88
CA THR A 16 3.84 20.32 -8.99
C THR A 16 3.46 19.17 -8.07
N TRP A 17 3.09 19.44 -6.82
CA TRP A 17 2.60 18.42 -5.90
C TRP A 17 1.31 17.75 -6.38
N LEU A 18 0.36 18.53 -6.90
CA LEU A 18 -0.89 18.00 -7.45
C LEU A 18 -0.62 17.09 -8.67
N THR A 19 0.23 17.54 -9.59
CA THR A 19 0.59 16.77 -10.79
C THR A 19 1.28 15.46 -10.41
N TYR A 20 2.21 15.52 -9.44
CA TYR A 20 2.92 14.34 -8.96
C TYR A 20 1.97 13.33 -8.30
N THR A 21 1.06 13.79 -7.44
CA THR A 21 0.09 12.90 -6.77
C THR A 21 -0.87 12.26 -7.77
N VAL A 22 -1.42 13.03 -8.72
CA VAL A 22 -2.34 12.49 -9.74
C VAL A 22 -1.66 11.46 -10.65
N ILE A 23 -0.39 11.67 -11.03
CA ILE A 23 0.32 10.77 -11.94
C ILE A 23 0.88 9.53 -11.23
N LEU A 24 1.46 9.68 -10.03
CA LEU A 24 2.11 8.54 -9.34
C LEU A 24 1.14 7.67 -8.55
N GLN A 25 0.10 8.22 -7.93
CA GLN A 25 -0.87 7.44 -7.15
C GLN A 25 -1.43 6.22 -7.89
N PRO A 26 -1.93 6.34 -9.15
CA PRO A 26 -2.46 5.18 -9.86
C PRO A 26 -1.38 4.16 -10.23
N LYS A 27 -0.14 4.61 -10.50
CA LYS A 27 0.98 3.71 -10.81
C LYS A 27 1.37 2.87 -9.60
N ILE A 28 1.37 3.46 -8.41
CA ILE A 28 1.71 2.76 -7.17
C ILE A 28 0.57 1.84 -6.74
N SER A 29 -0.69 2.26 -6.87
CA SER A 29 -1.84 1.45 -6.45
C SER A 29 -2.04 0.18 -7.30
N PHE A 30 -1.54 0.14 -8.53
CA PHE A 30 -1.66 -1.02 -9.42
C PHE A 30 -0.62 -2.12 -9.14
N TYR A 31 0.30 -1.92 -8.19
CA TYR A 31 1.27 -2.97 -7.86
C TYR A 31 0.58 -4.19 -7.22
N LEU A 32 0.67 -5.33 -7.91
CA LEU A 32 0.32 -6.64 -7.36
C LEU A 32 1.45 -7.08 -6.42
N LEU A 33 1.13 -7.24 -5.12
CA LEU A 33 2.08 -7.74 -4.15
C LEU A 33 2.25 -9.27 -4.33
N PRO A 34 3.48 -9.77 -4.55
CA PRO A 34 3.71 -11.19 -4.87
C PRO A 34 3.38 -12.17 -3.73
N ASN A 35 3.16 -11.69 -2.52
CA ASN A 35 2.78 -12.50 -1.37
C ASN A 35 1.60 -11.87 -0.62
N ASN A 36 0.48 -11.67 -1.32
CA ASN A 36 -0.76 -11.25 -0.66
C ASN A 36 -1.04 -12.22 0.50
N PRO A 37 -1.09 -11.74 1.76
CA PRO A 37 -1.45 -12.61 2.88
C PRO A 37 -2.88 -13.06 2.64
N VAL A 38 -3.03 -14.30 2.18
CA VAL A 38 -4.34 -14.95 2.06
C VAL A 38 -4.88 -15.00 3.48
N ASN A 39 -6.04 -14.37 3.70
CA ASN A 39 -6.80 -14.55 4.93
C ASN A 39 -7.15 -16.04 5.00
N LYS A 40 -6.33 -16.82 5.73
CA LYS A 40 -6.66 -18.20 6.05
C LYS A 40 -7.93 -18.10 6.86
N ASN A 41 -9.06 -18.43 6.24
CA ASN A 41 -10.29 -18.67 6.95
C ASN A 41 -9.93 -19.59 8.11
N ASN A 42 -10.03 -19.07 9.34
CA ASN A 42 -9.97 -19.85 10.56
C ASN A 42 -11.20 -20.76 10.56
N LYS A 43 -11.23 -21.76 9.68
CA LYS A 43 -12.01 -22.96 9.93
C LYS A 43 -11.42 -23.47 11.23
N LEU A 44 -12.21 -23.43 12.30
CA LEU A 44 -11.95 -24.17 13.52
C LEU A 44 -11.54 -25.57 13.08
N ILE A 45 -10.24 -25.83 13.08
CA ILE A 45 -9.73 -27.16 12.82
C ILE A 45 -10.19 -27.91 14.06
N ASN A 46 -11.26 -28.68 13.94
CA ASN A 46 -11.58 -29.69 14.92
C ASN A 46 -10.50 -30.76 14.79
N THR A 47 -9.31 -30.46 15.31
CA THR A 47 -8.23 -31.43 15.42
C THR A 47 -8.71 -32.42 16.46
N ASN A 48 -9.16 -33.59 16.02
CA ASN A 48 -9.27 -34.72 16.93
C ASN A 48 -7.89 -34.87 17.60
N PRO A 49 -7.80 -34.78 18.94
CA PRO A 49 -6.53 -34.97 19.62
C PRO A 49 -6.00 -36.35 19.23
N TRP A 50 -4.74 -36.41 18.81
CA TRP A 50 -4.08 -37.66 18.44
C TRP A 50 -4.15 -38.63 19.63
N THR A 51 -4.99 -39.65 19.53
CA THR A 51 -5.05 -40.71 20.55
C THR A 51 -3.78 -41.54 20.41
N TRP A 52 -2.85 -41.37 21.35
CA TRP A 52 -1.62 -42.14 21.39
C TRP A 52 -1.94 -43.64 21.48
N PRO A 53 -1.32 -44.50 20.66
CA PRO A 53 -1.60 -45.94 20.60
C PRO A 53 -1.19 -46.78 21.83
N TRP A 54 -0.81 -46.18 22.97
CA TRP A 54 -0.31 -46.93 24.14
C TRP A 54 -1.16 -46.71 25.41
N THR A 55 -2.47 -46.80 25.28
CA THR A 55 -3.37 -47.13 26.40
C THR A 55 -3.91 -48.53 26.23
#